data_AF-A0A443P8I6-F1
#
_entry.id   AF-A0A443P8I6-F1
#
_cell.length_a   1.000
_cell.length_b   1.000
_cell.length_c   1.000
_cell.angle_alpha   90.00
_cell.angle_beta   90.00
_cell.angle_gamma   90.00
#
_symmetry.space_group_name_H-M   'P 1'
#
loop_
_entity.id
_entity.type
_entity.pdbx_description
1 polymer ?
#
loop_
_entity_poly.entity_id
_entity_poly.type
_entity_poly.pdbx_seq_one_letter_code
_entity_poly.pdbx_strand_id
1 'polypeptide(L)'
;MADWAPIVIGLLLFILLSPGLLFQLPGNTRRVEFGGLQTNGKAIAIHTLIFFIIFTILILAVGFHIYAERDREMADWGPVVIAVVLFVLLTPGLLFQLPGKSKVVEFNNFQTSGLSILVHTIIFFGLITIFLIAIGVHIYTG
;
A
#
# COMPACT_ATOMS: atom_id res chain seq x y z
N MET A 1 -4.74 -14.97 -18.97
CA MET A 1 -5.31 -14.78 -17.62
C MET A 1 -4.77 -13.44 -17.11
N ALA A 2 -5.57 -12.62 -16.42
CA ALA A 2 -5.09 -11.36 -15.87
C ALA A 2 -3.95 -11.61 -14.87
N ASP A 3 -2.93 -10.74 -14.84
CA ASP A 3 -1.85 -10.84 -13.85
C ASP A 3 -2.36 -10.38 -12.49
N TRP A 4 -2.47 -11.31 -11.55
CA TRP A 4 -2.91 -11.06 -10.19
C TRP A 4 -1.77 -10.73 -9.22
N ALA A 5 -0.51 -10.91 -9.63
CA ALA A 5 0.64 -10.72 -8.75
C ALA A 5 0.68 -9.31 -8.13
N PRO A 6 0.46 -8.21 -8.88
CA PRO A 6 0.45 -6.88 -8.30
C PRO A 6 -0.64 -6.64 -7.26
N ILE A 7 -1.81 -7.23 -7.46
CA ILE A 7 -2.95 -7.08 -6.56
C ILE A 7 -2.66 -7.81 -5.24
N VAL A 8 -2.21 -9.06 -5.30
CA VAL A 8 -1.95 -9.88 -4.12
C VAL A 8 -0.78 -9.34 -3.33
N ILE A 9 0.34 -9.02 -3.99
CA ILE A 9 1.52 -8.46 -3.33
C ILE A 9 1.17 -7.10 -2.73
N GLY A 10 0.42 -6.25 -3.46
CA GLY A 10 0.00 -4.94 -2.99
C GLY A 10 -0.88 -5.05 -1.75
N LEU A 11 -1.84 -5.98 -1.75
CA LEU A 11 -2.72 -6.24 -0.62
C LEU A 11 -1.95 -6.70 0.61
N LEU A 12 -1.02 -7.64 0.45
CA LEU A 12 -0.18 -8.16 1.54
C LEU A 12 0.69 -7.06 2.14
N LEU A 13 1.36 -6.26 1.30
CA LEU A 13 2.19 -5.17 1.76
C LEU A 13 1.38 -4.03 2.38
N PHE A 14 0.18 -3.75 1.88
CA PHE A 14 -0.71 -2.74 2.49
C PHE A 14 -1.04 -3.11 3.93
N ILE A 15 -1.40 -4.37 4.20
CA ILE A 15 -1.69 -4.85 5.56
C ILE A 15 -0.41 -4.85 6.41
N LEU A 16 0.69 -5.39 5.88
CA LEU A 16 1.94 -5.58 6.61
C LEU A 16 2.62 -4.24 6.98
N LEU A 17 2.57 -3.28 6.06
CA LEU A 17 3.21 -1.96 6.19
C LEU A 17 2.23 -0.86 6.59
N SER A 18 0.99 -1.19 6.95
CA SER A 18 0.05 -0.22 7.53
C SER A 18 0.63 0.33 8.84
N PRO A 19 0.99 1.63 8.90
CA PRO A 19 1.67 2.19 10.06
C PRO A 19 0.76 2.14 11.29
N GLY A 20 1.30 1.66 12.40
CA GLY A 20 0.59 1.52 13.68
C GLY A 20 -0.11 0.18 13.89
N LEU A 21 -0.16 -0.71 12.89
CA LEU A 21 -0.64 -2.10 13.05
C LEU A 21 0.44 -3.00 13.65
N LEU A 22 1.39 -3.42 12.81
CA LEU A 22 2.45 -4.34 13.20
C LEU A 22 3.62 -3.56 13.80
N PHE A 23 4.07 -2.53 13.10
CA PHE A 23 5.14 -1.66 13.57
C PHE A 23 4.92 -0.22 13.08
N GLN A 24 5.61 0.70 13.74
CA GLN A 24 5.66 2.13 13.44
C GLN A 24 7.12 2.60 13.51
N LEU A 25 7.55 3.27 12.46
CA LEU A 25 8.93 3.62 12.11
C LEU A 25 8.90 4.93 11.30
N PRO A 26 9.41 6.06 11.83
CA PRO A 26 9.81 6.26 13.22
C PRO A 26 8.58 6.27 14.16
N GLY A 27 8.70 5.67 15.34
CA GLY A 27 7.69 5.79 16.39
C GLY A 27 7.65 7.19 17.04
N ASN A 28 6.64 7.43 17.88
CA ASN A 28 6.39 8.73 18.52
C ASN A 28 7.32 9.01 19.71
N THR A 29 7.58 7.99 20.51
CA THR A 29 8.40 8.01 21.72
C THR A 29 9.71 7.27 21.51
N ARG A 30 9.67 6.15 20.76
CA ARG A 30 10.83 5.31 20.45
C ARG A 30 10.99 5.21 18.93
N ARG A 31 12.21 4.87 18.48
CA ARG A 31 12.48 4.70 17.03
C ARG A 31 11.56 3.66 16.39
N VAL A 32 11.27 2.57 17.10
CA VAL A 32 10.37 1.49 16.68
C VAL A 32 9.30 1.30 17.73
N GLU A 33 8.04 1.32 17.31
CA GLU A 33 6.88 1.04 18.17
C GLU A 33 6.02 -0.06 17.55
N PHE A 34 5.41 -0.91 18.39
CA PHE A 34 4.62 -2.05 17.97
C PHE A 34 3.22 -1.94 18.57
N GLY A 35 2.17 -2.20 17.77
CA GLY A 35 0.79 -2.32 18.25
C GLY A 35 0.19 -1.07 18.92
N GLY A 36 0.79 0.11 18.74
CA GLY A 36 0.31 1.35 19.36
C GLY A 36 -1.02 1.86 18.79
N LEU A 37 -1.42 1.39 17.61
CA LEU A 37 -2.59 1.87 16.85
C LEU A 37 -2.66 3.41 16.73
N GLN A 38 -1.49 4.04 16.78
CA GLN A 38 -1.26 5.43 16.47
C GLN A 38 -0.34 5.47 15.25
N THR A 39 -0.32 6.60 14.56
CA THR A 39 0.64 6.85 13.49
C THR A 39 1.15 8.28 13.61
N ASN A 40 2.06 8.67 12.73
CA ASN A 40 2.52 10.04 12.61
C ASN A 40 2.92 10.32 11.15
N GLY A 41 2.96 11.60 10.77
CA GLY A 41 3.31 11.98 9.40
C GLY A 41 4.67 11.46 8.94
N LYS A 42 5.66 11.39 9.83
CA LYS A 42 7.00 10.86 9.50
C LYS A 42 6.96 9.36 9.23
N ALA A 43 6.21 8.61 10.02
CA ALA A 43 6.02 7.18 9.89
C ALA A 43 5.34 6.84 8.57
N ILE A 44 4.30 7.60 8.22
CA ILE A 44 3.59 7.41 6.95
C ILE A 44 4.54 7.64 5.77
N ALA A 45 5.35 8.69 5.80
CA ALA A 45 6.35 8.94 4.75
C ALA A 45 7.37 7.80 4.63
N ILE A 46 7.91 7.30 5.76
CA ILE A 46 8.86 6.18 5.74
C ILE A 46 8.19 4.89 5.27
N HIS A 47 6.99 4.56 5.74
CA HIS A 47 6.30 3.34 5.32
C HIS A 47 5.92 3.40 3.84
N THR A 48 5.56 4.58 3.33
CA THR A 48 5.34 4.77 1.88
C THR A 48 6.60 4.47 1.08
N LEU A 49 7.74 4.95 1.54
CA LEU A 49 9.02 4.68 0.86
C LEU A 49 9.39 3.19 0.93
N ILE A 50 9.23 2.57 2.10
CA ILE A 50 9.47 1.13 2.28
C ILE A 50 8.53 0.32 1.39
N PHE A 51 7.24 0.68 1.37
CA PHE A 51 6.23 0.06 0.52
C PHE A 51 6.63 0.16 -0.95
N PHE A 52 6.96 1.36 -1.43
CA PHE A 52 7.40 1.57 -2.81
C PHE A 52 8.60 0.69 -3.17
N ILE A 53 9.64 0.67 -2.35
CA ILE A 53 10.87 -0.09 -2.60
C ILE A 53 10.56 -1.60 -2.61
N ILE A 54 9.92 -2.12 -1.56
CA ILE A 54 9.64 -3.55 -1.44
C ILE A 54 8.67 -4.01 -2.53
N PHE A 55 7.60 -3.25 -2.78
CA PHE A 55 6.62 -3.57 -3.81
C PHE A 55 7.28 -3.63 -5.19
N THR A 56 8.07 -2.62 -5.54
CA THR A 56 8.78 -2.58 -6.83
C THR A 56 9.72 -3.78 -6.97
N ILE A 57 10.52 -4.09 -5.94
CA ILE A 57 11.42 -5.24 -5.97
C ILE A 57 10.65 -6.55 -6.12
N LEU A 58 9.55 -6.74 -5.39
CA LEU A 58 8.77 -7.98 -5.47
C LEU A 58 8.09 -8.14 -6.83
N ILE A 59 7.54 -7.08 -7.41
CA ILE A 59 6.91 -7.16 -8.74
C ILE A 59 7.93 -7.43 -9.82
N LEU A 60 9.08 -6.76 -9.76
CA LEU A 60 10.17 -7.04 -10.68
C LEU A 60 10.66 -8.48 -10.49
N ALA A 61 10.90 -8.94 -9.25
CA ALA A 61 11.38 -10.28 -8.97
C ALA A 61 10.40 -11.39 -9.39
N VAL A 62 9.10 -11.22 -9.11
CA VAL A 62 8.05 -12.14 -9.57
C VAL A 62 7.93 -12.10 -11.09
N GLY A 63 7.97 -10.91 -11.68
CA GLY A 63 8.02 -10.74 -13.13
C GLY A 63 9.21 -11.46 -13.76
N PHE A 64 10.41 -11.30 -13.21
CA PHE A 64 11.60 -12.02 -13.66
C PHE A 64 11.44 -13.54 -13.53
N HIS A 65 10.82 -14.03 -12.45
CA HIS A 65 10.61 -15.46 -12.29
C HIS A 65 9.59 -16.04 -13.31
N ILE A 66 8.58 -15.25 -13.68
CA ILE A 66 7.51 -15.69 -14.59
C ILE A 66 7.88 -15.49 -16.07
N TYR A 67 8.61 -14.43 -16.42
CA TYR A 67 8.94 -14.04 -17.80
C TYR A 67 10.38 -14.37 -18.21
N ALA A 68 11.08 -15.22 -17.44
CA ALA A 68 12.51 -15.56 -17.63
C ALA A 68 12.90 -16.09 -19.04
N GLU A 69 11.96 -16.28 -19.96
CA GLU A 69 12.22 -16.77 -21.32
C GLU A 69 11.86 -15.82 -22.47
N ARG A 70 11.44 -14.56 -22.25
CA ARG A 70 11.14 -13.69 -23.41
C ARG A 70 11.61 -12.27 -23.26
N ASP A 71 12.13 -11.78 -24.38
CA ASP A 71 12.61 -10.45 -24.76
C ASP A 71 12.28 -9.29 -23.82
N ARG A 72 13.20 -8.33 -23.73
CA ARG A 72 13.13 -7.11 -22.92
C ARG A 72 11.77 -6.38 -23.09
N GLU A 73 10.76 -6.79 -22.34
CA GLU A 73 9.56 -6.01 -22.17
C GLU A 73 9.94 -4.77 -21.37
N MET A 74 9.54 -3.60 -21.89
CA MET A 74 9.63 -2.37 -21.13
C MET A 74 8.90 -2.56 -19.81
N ALA A 75 9.57 -2.31 -18.69
CA ALA A 75 8.98 -2.47 -17.38
C ALA A 75 7.70 -1.63 -17.29
N ASP A 76 6.56 -2.30 -17.06
CA ASP A 76 5.29 -1.62 -16.82
C ASP A 76 5.28 -1.09 -15.37
N TRP A 77 5.28 0.23 -15.24
CA TRP A 77 5.24 0.95 -13.97
C TRP A 77 3.82 1.23 -13.49
N GLY A 78 2.80 0.93 -14.29
CA GLY A 78 1.39 1.14 -13.96
C GLY A 78 1.03 0.58 -12.57
N PRO A 79 1.32 -0.71 -12.29
CA PRO A 79 1.06 -1.29 -10.99
C PRO A 79 1.79 -0.61 -9.84
N VAL A 80 3.05 -0.22 -10.03
CA VAL A 80 3.88 0.43 -9.00
C VAL A 80 3.31 1.79 -8.64
N VAL A 81 3.04 2.64 -9.64
CA VAL A 81 2.53 4.00 -9.43
C VAL A 81 1.14 3.96 -8.79
N ILE A 82 0.24 3.11 -9.28
CA ILE A 82 -1.11 2.98 -8.74
C ILE A 82 -1.07 2.50 -7.29
N ALA A 83 -0.30 1.46 -7.00
CA ALA A 83 -0.20 0.92 -5.65
C ALA A 83 0.34 1.96 -4.66
N VAL A 84 1.35 2.75 -5.03
CA VAL A 84 1.91 3.80 -4.18
C VAL A 84 0.91 4.92 -3.93
N VAL A 85 0.22 5.40 -4.98
CA VAL A 85 -0.81 6.44 -4.83
C VAL A 85 -1.92 5.95 -3.91
N LEU A 86 -2.44 4.75 -4.15
CA LEU A 86 -3.48 4.16 -3.31
C LEU A 86 -2.99 3.94 -1.87
N PHE A 87 -1.74 3.54 -1.66
CA PHE A 87 -1.16 3.39 -0.33
C PHE A 87 -1.17 4.71 0.42
N VAL A 88 -0.68 5.80 -0.18
CA VAL A 88 -0.70 7.13 0.43
C VAL A 88 -2.13 7.58 0.72
N LEU A 89 -3.03 7.47 -0.25
CA LEU A 89 -4.40 7.95 -0.11
C LEU A 89 -5.21 7.17 0.94
N LEU A 90 -4.98 5.87 1.06
CA LEU A 90 -5.76 4.96 1.91
C LEU A 90 -5.05 4.57 3.20
N THR A 91 -3.84 5.07 3.47
CA THR A 91 -3.19 4.84 4.77
C THR A 91 -4.09 5.43 5.87
N PRO A 92 -4.62 4.60 6.79
CA PRO A 92 -5.52 5.07 7.82
C PRO A 92 -4.88 6.14 8.69
N GLY A 93 -5.62 7.22 8.92
CA GLY A 93 -5.16 8.32 9.77
C GLY A 93 -4.32 9.39 9.07
N LEU A 94 -3.97 9.22 7.78
CA LEU A 94 -3.38 10.28 6.97
C LEU A 94 -4.46 11.23 6.43
N LEU A 95 -5.18 10.82 5.38
CA LEU A 95 -6.22 11.63 4.77
C LEU A 95 -7.52 11.47 5.55
N PHE A 96 -7.96 10.23 5.71
CA PHE A 96 -9.15 9.89 6.44
C PHE A 96 -8.96 8.57 7.23
N GLN A 97 -9.83 8.37 8.21
CA GLN A 97 -9.97 7.15 8.97
C GLN A 97 -11.45 6.76 8.96
N LEU A 98 -11.70 5.49 8.65
CA LEU A 98 -13.01 4.88 8.41
C LEU A 98 -12.92 3.40 8.81
N PRO A 99 -13.62 2.98 9.88
CA PRO A 99 -14.35 3.83 10.82
C PRO A 99 -13.41 4.66 11.73
N GLY A 100 -13.82 5.90 11.98
CA GLY A 100 -13.26 6.72 13.06
C GLY A 100 -13.65 6.19 14.44
N LYS A 101 -13.02 6.71 15.50
CA LYS A 101 -13.29 6.31 16.89
C LYS A 101 -14.55 6.97 17.46
N SER A 102 -14.82 8.20 17.06
CA SER A 102 -15.97 8.99 17.52
C SER A 102 -16.96 9.29 16.40
N LYS A 103 -16.52 9.28 15.14
CA LYS A 103 -17.37 9.50 13.96
C LYS A 103 -17.11 8.43 12.91
N VAL A 104 -18.05 8.25 11.99
CA VAL A 104 -17.89 7.29 10.87
C VAL A 104 -16.64 7.61 10.06
N VAL A 105 -16.46 8.88 9.69
CA VAL A 105 -15.26 9.37 8.98
C VAL A 105 -14.56 10.42 9.86
N GLU A 106 -13.27 10.25 10.06
CA GLU A 106 -12.40 11.23 10.69
C GLU A 106 -11.27 11.60 9.73
N PHE A 107 -10.77 12.83 9.80
CA PHE A 107 -9.73 13.32 8.88
C PHE A 107 -8.49 13.73 9.68
N ASN A 108 -7.30 13.39 9.16
CA ASN A 108 -6.00 13.81 9.69
C ASN A 108 -5.84 13.63 11.21
N ASN A 109 -6.36 12.53 11.76
CA ASN A 109 -6.31 12.26 13.19
C ASN A 109 -5.00 11.57 13.62
N PHE A 110 -4.18 11.11 12.67
CA PHE A 110 -2.96 10.32 12.90
C PHE A 110 -3.15 9.15 13.85
N GLN A 111 -4.36 8.58 13.88
CA GLN A 111 -4.67 7.38 14.61
C GLN A 111 -5.00 6.28 13.62
N THR A 112 -4.86 5.04 14.06
CA THR A 112 -5.33 3.89 13.31
C THR A 112 -6.15 2.98 14.21
N SER A 113 -6.84 2.04 13.62
CA SER A 113 -7.54 0.98 14.33
C SER A 113 -7.53 -0.26 13.46
N GLY A 114 -7.52 -1.46 14.07
CA GLY A 114 -7.57 -2.71 13.32
C GLY A 114 -8.79 -2.77 12.38
N LEU A 115 -9.93 -2.23 12.81
CA LEU A 115 -11.14 -2.14 12.00
C LEU A 115 -11.00 -1.17 10.84
N SER A 116 -10.36 -0.01 11.05
CA SER A 116 -10.08 0.94 9.96
C SER A 116 -9.14 0.33 8.93
N ILE A 117 -8.11 -0.38 9.37
CA ILE A 117 -7.18 -1.05 8.46
C ILE A 117 -7.92 -2.10 7.62
N LEU A 118 -8.79 -2.90 8.23
CA LEU A 118 -9.59 -3.88 7.51
C LEU A 118 -10.46 -3.21 6.42
N VAL A 119 -11.16 -2.13 6.75
CA VAL A 119 -11.99 -1.42 5.78
C VAL A 119 -11.15 -0.80 4.65
N HIS A 120 -10.03 -0.16 4.98
CA HIS A 120 -9.15 0.43 3.95
C HIS A 120 -8.49 -0.64 3.09
N THR A 121 -8.21 -1.82 3.65
CA THR A 121 -7.70 -2.98 2.90
C THR A 121 -8.70 -3.45 1.85
N ILE A 122 -9.99 -3.50 2.21
CA ILE A 122 -11.07 -3.87 1.26
C ILE A 122 -11.19 -2.80 0.16
N ILE A 123 -11.14 -1.51 0.52
CA ILE A 123 -11.19 -0.41 -0.43
C ILE A 123 -9.97 -0.44 -1.36
N PHE A 124 -8.77 -0.65 -0.80
CA PHE A 124 -7.53 -0.78 -1.54
C PHE A 124 -7.63 -1.93 -2.55
N PHE A 125 -8.08 -3.11 -2.12
CA PHE A 125 -8.29 -4.27 -2.98
C PHE A 125 -9.25 -3.97 -4.13
N GLY A 126 -10.38 -3.33 -3.84
CA GLY A 126 -11.35 -2.95 -4.87
C GLY A 126 -10.75 -1.99 -5.90
N LEU A 127 -10.13 -0.90 -5.43
CA LEU A 127 -9.57 0.12 -6.32
C LEU A 127 -8.39 -0.39 -7.14
N ILE A 128 -7.44 -1.11 -6.54
CA ILE A 128 -6.30 -1.64 -7.29
C ILE A 128 -6.73 -2.65 -8.34
N THR A 129 -7.74 -3.49 -8.03
CA THR A 129 -8.32 -4.42 -9.00
C THR A 129 -9.00 -3.69 -10.15
N ILE A 130 -9.76 -2.63 -9.86
CA ILE A 130 -10.42 -1.81 -10.89
C ILE A 130 -9.37 -1.15 -11.79
N PHE A 131 -8.34 -0.50 -11.23
CA PHE A 131 -7.33 0.19 -12.04
C PHE A 131 -6.49 -0.77 -12.89
N LEU A 132 -6.10 -1.93 -12.35
CA LEU A 132 -5.20 -2.84 -13.06
C LEU A 132 -5.93 -3.83 -13.97
N ILE A 133 -7.10 -4.33 -13.58
CA ILE A 133 -7.83 -5.34 -14.38
C ILE A 133 -8.94 -4.70 -15.22
N ALA A 134 -9.79 -3.87 -14.62
CA ALA A 134 -10.96 -3.35 -15.32
C ALA A 134 -10.60 -2.21 -16.28
N ILE A 135 -9.71 -1.31 -15.87
CA ILE A 135 -9.24 -0.19 -16.69
C ILE A 135 -8.00 -0.57 -17.49
N GLY A 136 -7.11 -1.41 -16.94
CA GLY A 136 -5.87 -1.81 -17.61
C GLY A 136 -4.87 -0.66 -17.73
N VAL A 137 -4.67 0.09 -16.64
CA VAL A 137 -3.70 1.20 -16.64
C VAL A 137 -2.28 0.65 -16.69
N HIS A 138 -1.57 0.97 -17.77
CA HIS A 138 -0.17 0.61 -17.99
C HIS A 138 0.66 1.87 -18.21
N ILE A 139 1.88 1.89 -17.68
CA ILE A 139 2.83 3.01 -17.82
C ILE A 139 4.16 2.42 -18.28
N TYR A 140 4.46 2.57 -19.57
CA TYR A 140 5.73 2.12 -20.13
C TYR A 140 6.78 3.22 -20.06
N THR A 141 7.94 2.91 -19.51
CA THR A 141 9.13 3.77 -19.63
C THR A 141 9.99 3.26 -20.78
N GLY A 142 10.28 4.14 -21.73
CA GLY A 142 11.08 3.86 -22.93
C GLY A 142 12.59 3.80 -22.69
#